data_AF-A0A7Y2CLT5-F1
#
_entry.id   AF-A0A7Y2CLT5-F1
#
_cell.length_a   1.000
_cell.length_b   1.000
_cell.length_c   1.000
_cell.angle_alpha   90.00
_cell.angle_beta   90.00
_cell.angle_gamma   90.00
#
_symmetry.space_group_name_H-M   'P 1'
#
loop_
_entity.id
_entity.type
_entity.pdbx_description
1 polymer ?
#
loop_
_entity_poly.entity_id
_entity_poly.type
_entity_poly.pdbx_seq_one_letter_code
_entity_poly.pdbx_strand_id
1 'polypeptide(L)'
;MLIVGISPLDKDSTVSVHEDGKITWAIGEERLTRVKLQSGFPHRALDEALRCAGVSAGEIDAIAYPFYDGDTEARMIWKGFRDELSRTTGASTAECHRVLGKIAGSGRVPSPGMPVAFDGYEDYM
;
A
#
# COMPACT_ATOMS: atom_id res chain seq x y z
N MET A 1 22.60 2.72 -9.97
CA MET A 1 22.20 2.22 -8.64
C MET A 1 20.89 1.48 -8.78
N LEU A 2 20.91 0.19 -8.47
CA LEU A 2 19.78 -0.72 -8.52
C LEU A 2 19.29 -1.02 -7.10
N ILE A 3 18.06 -0.60 -6.78
CA ILE A 3 17.41 -0.88 -5.49
C ILE A 3 16.18 -1.75 -5.72
N VAL A 4 16.00 -2.78 -4.90
CA VAL A 4 14.78 -3.58 -4.88
C VAL A 4 14.03 -3.34 -3.58
N GLY A 5 12.78 -2.87 -3.68
CA GLY A 5 11.86 -2.73 -2.55
C GLY A 5 11.03 -4.00 -2.38
N ILE A 6 10.96 -4.54 -1.15
CA ILE A 6 10.21 -5.76 -0.83
C ILE A 6 9.26 -5.48 0.34
N SER A 7 7.96 -5.74 0.14
CA SER A 7 6.93 -5.66 1.18
C SER A 7 6.28 -7.03 1.40
N PRO A 8 6.60 -7.80 2.46
CA PRO A 8 6.19 -9.21 2.59
C PRO A 8 5.34 -9.61 3.81
N LEU A 9 4.87 -8.68 4.66
CA LEU A 9 4.29 -9.07 5.96
C LEU A 9 2.78 -9.33 5.91
N ASP A 10 1.97 -8.29 5.96
CA ASP A 10 0.58 -8.43 6.43
C ASP A 10 -0.39 -8.85 5.33
N LYS A 11 -0.47 -8.06 4.25
CA LYS A 11 -1.37 -8.27 3.11
C LYS A 11 -0.80 -7.55 1.89
N ASP A 12 -1.12 -8.09 0.72
CA ASP A 12 -0.72 -7.53 -0.58
C ASP A 12 0.81 -7.40 -0.70
N SER A 13 1.49 -8.54 -0.64
CA SER A 13 2.94 -8.59 -0.76
C SER A 13 3.39 -8.16 -2.15
N THR A 14 4.37 -7.26 -2.23
CA THR A 14 4.79 -6.62 -3.49
C THR A 14 6.31 -6.49 -3.59
N VAL A 15 6.78 -6.33 -4.83
CA VAL A 15 8.17 -6.01 -5.18
C VAL A 15 8.20 -4.81 -6.11
N SER A 16 9.19 -3.93 -5.95
CA SER A 16 9.51 -2.85 -6.88
C SER A 16 11.00 -2.80 -7.20
N VAL A 17 11.36 -2.39 -8.41
CA VAL A 17 12.74 -2.22 -8.87
C VAL A 17 12.93 -0.75 -9.24
N HIS A 18 14.02 -0.19 -8.73
CA HIS A 18 14.40 1.20 -8.94
C HIS A 18 15.78 1.24 -9.57
N GLU A 19 15.89 1.91 -10.71
CA GLU A 19 17.14 2.16 -11.41
C GLU A 19 17.41 3.66 -11.43
N ASP A 20 18.49 4.09 -10.78
CA ASP A 20 18.93 5.48 -10.72
C ASP A 20 17.82 6.47 -10.31
N GLY A 21 17.05 6.06 -9.29
CA GLY A 21 15.96 6.85 -8.72
C GLY A 21 14.64 6.80 -9.49
N LYS A 22 14.52 5.93 -10.50
CA LYS A 22 13.28 5.72 -11.27
C LYS A 22 12.73 4.33 -11.01
N ILE A 23 11.43 4.21 -10.79
CA ILE A 23 10.75 2.91 -10.74
C ILE A 23 10.68 2.36 -12.16
N THR A 24 11.38 1.26 -12.41
CA THR A 24 11.35 0.57 -13.71
C THR A 24 10.35 -0.58 -13.71
N TRP A 25 10.14 -1.23 -12.56
CA TRP A 25 9.17 -2.29 -12.38
C TRP A 25 8.50 -2.26 -11.01
N ALA A 26 7.24 -2.67 -10.95
CA ALA A 26 6.53 -2.95 -9.72
C ALA A 26 5.47 -4.01 -9.96
N ILE A 27 5.38 -5.00 -9.08
CA ILE A 27 4.41 -6.10 -9.21
C ILE A 27 3.99 -6.62 -7.84
N GLY A 28 2.68 -6.91 -7.71
CA GLY A 28 2.13 -7.60 -6.55
C GLY A 28 2.09 -9.11 -6.77
N GLU A 29 2.44 -9.87 -5.74
CA GLU A 29 2.45 -11.34 -5.74
C GLU A 29 1.08 -11.91 -6.15
N GLU A 30 -0.01 -11.25 -5.72
CA GLU A 30 -1.39 -11.64 -6.06
C GLU A 30 -1.67 -11.69 -7.57
N ARG A 31 -0.92 -10.93 -8.38
CA ARG A 31 -1.07 -10.93 -9.84
C ARG A 31 -0.57 -12.25 -10.43
N LEU A 32 0.46 -12.84 -9.83
CA LEU A 32 1.15 -14.05 -10.27
C LEU A 32 0.60 -15.32 -9.61
N THR A 33 0.15 -15.24 -8.37
CA THR A 33 -0.41 -16.39 -7.64
C THR A 33 -1.92 -16.51 -7.78
N ARG A 34 -2.59 -15.42 -8.14
CA ARG A 34 -4.06 -15.28 -8.19
C ARG A 34 -4.72 -15.46 -6.82
N VAL A 35 -3.95 -15.32 -5.74
CA VAL A 35 -4.45 -15.26 -4.37
C VAL A 35 -4.55 -13.79 -3.99
N LYS A 36 -5.79 -13.28 -3.92
CA LYS A 36 -6.06 -11.89 -3.61
C LYS A 36 -5.52 -11.51 -2.23
N LEU A 37 -4.86 -10.36 -2.13
CA LEU A 37 -4.20 -9.84 -0.92
C LEU A 37 -3.21 -10.83 -0.31
N GLN A 38 -2.50 -11.59 -1.15
CA GLN A 38 -1.53 -12.57 -0.68
C GLN A 38 -0.54 -11.92 0.32
N SER A 39 -0.35 -12.60 1.44
CA SER A 39 0.62 -12.27 2.46
C SER A 39 1.86 -13.15 2.36
N GLY A 40 2.88 -12.83 3.15
CA GLY A 40 4.15 -13.56 3.14
C GLY A 40 5.12 -13.06 2.08
N PHE A 41 6.23 -13.76 1.94
CA PHE A 41 7.32 -13.32 1.06
C PHE A 41 6.92 -13.40 -0.43
N PRO A 42 7.11 -12.32 -1.21
CA PRO A 42 6.68 -12.23 -2.60
C PRO A 42 7.67 -12.94 -3.54
N HIS A 43 7.74 -14.27 -3.45
CA HIS A 43 8.69 -15.08 -4.21
C HIS A 43 8.53 -14.89 -5.72
N ARG A 44 7.31 -15.03 -6.25
CA ARG A 44 7.08 -14.94 -7.70
C ARG A 44 7.28 -13.52 -8.21
N ALA A 45 6.86 -12.54 -7.44
CA ALA A 45 7.01 -11.13 -7.79
C ALA A 45 8.48 -10.72 -7.80
N LEU A 46 9.31 -11.24 -6.89
CA LEU A 46 10.74 -11.00 -6.90
C LEU A 46 11.40 -11.63 -8.14
N ASP A 47 11.12 -12.90 -8.40
CA ASP A 47 11.68 -13.61 -9.56
C ASP A 47 11.30 -12.92 -10.87
N GLU A 48 10.02 -12.54 -11.03
CA GLU A 48 9.53 -11.87 -12.23
C GLU A 48 10.11 -10.46 -12.38
N ALA A 49 10.24 -9.71 -11.29
CA ALA A 49 10.83 -8.37 -11.33
C ALA A 49 12.30 -8.40 -11.77
N LEU A 50 13.11 -9.32 -11.24
CA LEU A 50 14.51 -9.50 -11.64
C LEU A 50 14.62 -9.97 -13.10
N ARG A 51 13.78 -10.94 -13.49
CA ARG A 51 13.71 -11.42 -14.88
C ARG A 51 13.38 -10.29 -15.86
N CYS A 52 12.43 -9.42 -15.51
CA CYS A 52 11.99 -8.32 -16.37
C CYS A 52 12.98 -7.15 -16.41
N ALA A 53 13.68 -6.88 -15.30
CA ALA A 53 14.77 -5.91 -15.27
C ALA A 53 16.05 -6.44 -15.95
N GLY A 54 16.14 -7.76 -16.21
CA GLY A 54 17.30 -8.36 -16.86
C GLY A 54 18.55 -8.40 -15.98
N VAL A 55 18.35 -8.43 -14.66
CA VAL A 55 19.40 -8.36 -13.64
C VAL A 55 19.36 -9.58 -12.73
N SER A 56 20.51 -9.93 -12.18
CA SER A 56 20.66 -10.96 -11.16
C SER A 56 20.65 -10.36 -9.75
N ALA A 57 20.39 -11.20 -8.74
CA ALA A 57 20.41 -10.75 -7.35
C ALA A 57 21.76 -10.16 -6.90
N GLY A 58 22.87 -10.56 -7.54
CA GLY A 58 24.21 -10.03 -7.24
C GLY A 58 24.47 -8.62 -7.76
N GLU A 59 23.59 -8.10 -8.61
CA GLU A 59 23.67 -6.72 -9.15
C GLU A 59 22.87 -5.72 -8.32
N ILE A 60 22.11 -6.19 -7.31
CA ILE A 60 21.31 -5.33 -6.44
C ILE A 60 22.24 -4.61 -5.47
N ASP A 61 22.27 -3.28 -5.54
CA ASP A 61 23.07 -2.44 -4.65
C ASP A 61 22.45 -2.36 -3.24
N ALA A 62 21.12 -2.34 -3.15
CA ALA A 62 20.41 -2.29 -1.88
C ALA A 62 19.01 -2.93 -1.92
N ILE A 63 18.60 -3.47 -0.78
CA ILE A 63 17.21 -3.89 -0.52
C ILE A 63 16.55 -2.88 0.40
N ALA A 64 15.40 -2.36 -0.01
CA ALA A 64 14.54 -1.53 0.84
C ALA A 64 13.44 -2.39 1.46
N TYR A 65 13.34 -2.31 2.78
CA TYR A 65 12.31 -3.00 3.57
C TYR A 65 11.48 -1.96 4.33
N PRO A 66 10.14 -1.93 4.20
CA PRO A 66 9.32 -0.83 4.71
C PRO A 66 8.93 -1.01 6.18
N PHE A 67 9.82 -1.58 7.00
CA PHE A 67 9.59 -1.79 8.42
C PHE A 67 10.86 -1.50 9.21
N TYR A 68 10.68 -0.99 10.42
CA TYR A 68 11.75 -0.93 11.41
C TYR A 68 11.99 -2.29 12.07
N ASP A 69 13.00 -2.35 12.94
CA ASP A 69 13.12 -3.46 13.87
C ASP A 69 11.89 -3.58 14.77
N GLY A 70 11.64 -4.79 15.28
CA GLY A 70 10.42 -5.10 16.02
C GLY A 70 10.21 -4.22 17.26
N ASP A 71 11.28 -3.81 17.95
CA ASP A 71 11.19 -2.97 19.14
C ASP A 71 10.80 -1.53 18.77
N THR A 72 11.33 -1.02 17.66
CA THR A 72 10.96 0.29 17.11
C THR A 72 9.52 0.29 16.61
N GLU A 73 9.12 -0.73 15.84
CA GLU A 73 7.74 -0.89 15.37
C GLU A 73 6.75 -0.96 16.53
N ALA A 74 7.00 -1.84 17.51
CA ALA A 74 6.13 -1.97 18.68
C ALA A 74 5.99 -0.64 19.43
N ARG A 75 7.09 0.08 19.62
CA ARG A 75 7.09 1.40 20.28
C ARG A 75 6.27 2.43 19.50
N MET A 76 6.40 2.46 18.18
CA MET A 76 5.65 3.35 17.30
C MET A 76 4.15 3.03 17.33
N ILE A 77 3.79 1.76 17.24
CA ILE A 77 2.40 1.28 17.36
C ILE A 77 1.81 1.72 18.70
N TRP A 78 2.51 1.47 19.82
CA TRP A 78 2.04 1.87 21.14
C TRP A 78 1.94 3.38 21.33
N LYS A 79 2.79 4.16 20.67
CA LYS A 79 2.68 5.61 20.67
C LYS A 79 1.43 6.04 19.90
N GLY A 80 1.25 5.54 18.67
CA GLY A 80 0.08 5.84 17.84
C GLY A 80 -1.23 5.48 18.55
N PHE A 81 -1.29 4.30 19.17
CA PHE A 81 -2.43 3.86 19.96
C PHE A 81 -2.76 4.83 21.12
N ARG A 82 -1.75 5.29 21.88
CA ARG A 82 -1.95 6.25 22.97
C ARG A 82 -2.38 7.63 22.47
N ASP A 83 -1.78 8.09 21.37
CA ASP A 83 -2.13 9.36 20.74
C ASP A 83 -3.58 9.30 20.23
N GLU A 84 -4.01 8.18 19.67
CA GLU A 84 -5.38 7.98 19.19
C GLU A 84 -6.38 7.87 20.35
N LEU A 85 -6.06 7.12 21.41
CA LEU A 85 -6.92 7.02 22.60
C LEU A 85 -7.20 8.40 23.22
N SER A 86 -6.25 9.33 23.16
CA SER A 86 -6.46 10.70 23.65
C SER A 86 -7.44 11.53 22.79
N ARG A 87 -7.64 11.13 21.53
CA ARG A 87 -8.48 11.84 20.55
C ARG A 87 -9.82 11.13 20.31
N THR A 88 -9.87 9.83 20.53
CA THR A 88 -11.06 9.00 20.32
C THR A 88 -11.89 8.99 21.58
N THR A 89 -12.95 9.80 21.59
CA THR A 89 -13.96 9.81 22.65
C THR A 89 -15.15 8.93 22.25
N GLY A 90 -16.03 8.60 23.19
CA GLY A 90 -17.29 7.90 22.87
C GLY A 90 -18.18 8.64 21.85
N ALA A 91 -17.93 9.94 21.62
CA ALA A 91 -18.64 10.75 20.63
C ALA A 91 -18.03 10.68 19.22
N SER A 92 -16.81 10.15 19.05
CA SER A 92 -16.11 10.16 17.75
C SER A 92 -16.87 9.42 16.65
N THR A 93 -17.49 8.27 16.97
CA THR A 93 -18.35 7.54 16.02
C THR A 93 -19.60 8.33 15.65
N ALA A 94 -20.24 8.98 16.64
CA ALA A 94 -21.42 9.82 16.39
C ALA A 94 -21.06 11.03 15.50
N GLU A 95 -19.88 11.60 15.70
CA GLU A 95 -19.35 12.70 14.89
C GLU A 95 -19.05 12.25 13.45
N CYS A 96 -18.42 11.08 13.26
CA CYS A 96 -18.26 10.48 11.93
C CYS A 96 -19.60 10.28 11.22
N HIS A 97 -20.60 9.71 11.91
CA HIS A 97 -21.94 9.54 11.34
C HIS A 97 -22.61 10.88 11.01
N ARG A 98 -22.43 11.90 11.84
CA ARG A 98 -22.94 13.26 11.58
C ARG A 98 -22.31 13.86 10.32
N VAL A 99 -21.00 13.72 10.14
CA VAL A 99 -20.27 14.18 8.94
C VAL A 99 -20.72 13.41 7.71
N LEU A 100 -20.83 12.08 7.79
CA LEU A 100 -21.33 11.24 6.70
C LEU A 100 -22.78 11.61 6.33
N GLY A 101 -23.64 11.88 7.32
CA GLY A 101 -25.02 12.33 7.09
C GLY A 101 -25.10 13.67 6.36
N LYS A 102 -24.20 14.63 6.68
CA LYS A 102 -24.09 15.90 5.94
C LYS A 102 -23.66 15.68 4.48
N ILE A 103 -22.70 14.79 4.24
CA ILE A 103 -22.23 14.44 2.89
C ILE A 103 -23.37 13.76 2.11
N ALA A 104 -24.10 12.83 2.73
CA ALA A 104 -25.27 12.20 2.15
C ALA A 104 -26.36 13.21 1.77
N GLY A 105 -26.65 14.20 2.64
CA GLY A 105 -27.59 15.28 2.34
C GLY A 105 -27.11 16.26 1.27
N SER A 106 -25.81 16.28 0.92
CA SER A 106 -25.24 17.19 -0.09
C SER A 106 -25.38 16.69 -1.54
N GLY A 107 -25.96 15.51 -1.76
CA GLY A 107 -26.08 14.91 -3.10
C GLY A 107 -24.78 14.33 -3.67
N ARG A 108 -23.70 14.29 -2.88
CA ARG A 108 -22.39 13.72 -3.26
C ARG A 108 -22.23 12.24 -2.92
N VAL A 109 -23.31 11.54 -2.56
CA VAL A 109 -23.26 10.08 -2.38
C VAL A 109 -23.52 9.43 -3.73
N PRO A 110 -22.55 8.68 -4.29
CA PRO A 110 -22.78 7.93 -5.52
C PRO A 110 -23.89 6.91 -5.27
N SER A 111 -24.96 6.96 -6.05
CA SER A 111 -25.96 5.90 -6.04
C SER A 111 -25.36 4.62 -6.63
N PRO A 112 -25.77 3.43 -6.17
CA PRO A 112 -25.41 2.18 -6.83
C PRO A 112 -25.73 2.25 -8.33
N GLY A 113 -24.73 2.01 -9.20
CA GLY A 113 -24.88 2.10 -10.65
C GLY A 113 -24.65 3.49 -11.25
N MET A 114 -24.34 4.51 -10.44
CA MET A 114 -23.91 5.81 -10.95
C MET A 114 -22.55 5.66 -11.65
N PRO A 115 -22.40 6.10 -12.92
CA PRO A 115 -21.11 6.11 -13.59
C PRO A 115 -20.13 6.95 -12.77
N VAL A 116 -18.95 6.40 -12.51
CA VAL A 116 -17.85 7.19 -11.95
C VAL A 116 -17.44 8.19 -13.04
N ALA A 117 -17.56 9.48 -12.77
CA ALA A 117 -17.05 10.50 -13.67
C ALA A 117 -15.52 10.42 -13.66
N PHE A 118 -14.93 10.14 -14.82
CA PHE A 118 -13.47 10.06 -14.99
C PHE A 118 -12.84 11.40 -15.41
N ASP A 119 -13.63 12.47 -15.52
CA ASP A 119 -13.13 13.81 -15.82
C ASP A 119 -12.07 14.22 -14.77
N GLY A 120 -10.85 14.48 -15.24
CA GLY A 120 -9.68 14.82 -14.40
C GLY A 120 -8.76 13.64 -14.03
N TYR A 121 -9.04 12.42 -14.51
CA TYR A 121 -8.20 11.24 -14.35
C TYR A 121 -7.52 10.80 -15.67
N GLU A 122 -7.51 11.66 -16.69
CA GLU A 122 -6.98 11.34 -18.03
C GLU A 122 -5.49 11.01 -18.00
N ASP A 123 -4.74 11.58 -17.06
CA ASP A 123 -3.30 11.34 -16.89
C ASP A 123 -2.98 10.01 -16.16
N TYR A 124 -4.01 9.31 -15.65
CA TYR A 124 -3.86 8.08 -14.84
C TYR A 124 -4.41 6.81 -15.52
N MET A 125 -4.86 6.91 -16.78
CA MET A 125 -5.32 5.80 -17.64
C MET A 125 -4.38 5.63 -18.82
#